data_AF-A0A1S8B7F0-F1
#
_entry.id   AF-A0A1S8B7F0-F1
#
_cell.length_a   1.000
_cell.length_b   1.000
_cell.length_c   1.000
_cell.angle_alpha   90.00
_cell.angle_beta   90.00
_cell.angle_gamma   90.00
#
_symmetry.space_group_name_H-M   'P 1'
#
loop_
_entity.id
_entity.type
_entity.pdbx_description
1 polymer ?
#
loop_
_entity_poly.entity_id
_entity_poly.type
_entity_poly.pdbx_seq_one_letter_code
_entity_poly.pdbx_strand_id
1 'polypeptide(L)'
;MTLQKALDIAREAESGVDPNTAAFLQRELDGVWSKLRAQPDSYIFTRDEYSLFNYYHQQQTGNELATKAIQRFWNHYRLADPASRG
;
A
#
# COMPACT_ATOMS: atom_id res chain seq x y z
N MET A 1 3.97 -14.68 7.06
CA MET A 1 2.88 -13.76 7.48
C MET A 1 2.49 -12.96 6.25
N THR A 2 1.20 -12.85 5.94
CA THR A 2 0.73 -12.00 4.82
C THR A 2 0.51 -10.57 5.32
N LEU A 3 0.59 -9.59 4.42
CA LEU A 3 0.30 -8.19 4.74
C LEU A 3 -1.07 -8.02 5.39
N GLN A 4 -2.08 -8.72 4.87
CA GLN A 4 -3.43 -8.68 5.39
C GLN A 4 -3.52 -9.21 6.83
N LYS A 5 -2.79 -10.28 7.15
CA LYS A 5 -2.74 -10.84 8.51
C LYS A 5 -1.98 -9.92 9.47
N ALA A 6 -0.92 -9.25 9.01
CA ALA A 6 -0.20 -8.26 9.80
C ALA A 6 -1.08 -7.03 10.11
N LEU A 7 -1.87 -6.57 9.14
CA LEU A 7 -2.82 -5.47 9.30
C LEU A 7 -3.98 -5.82 10.24
N ASP A 8 -4.45 -7.06 10.18
CA ASP A 8 -5.48 -7.60 11.07
C ASP A 8 -5.00 -7.57 12.53
N ILE A 9 -3.82 -8.16 12.80
CA ILE A 9 -3.16 -8.11 14.12
C ILE A 9 -2.96 -6.65 14.58
N ALA A 10 -2.54 -5.77 13.67
CA ALA A 10 -2.35 -4.36 13.98
C ALA A 10 -3.65 -3.63 14.34
N ARG A 11 -4.78 -4.03 13.74
CA ARG A 11 -6.11 -3.49 14.07
C ARG A 11 -6.70 -4.07 15.35
N GLU A 12 -6.48 -5.36 15.59
CA GLU A 12 -6.92 -6.05 16.81
C GLU A 12 -6.10 -5.62 18.04
N ALA A 13 -4.91 -5.06 17.83
CA ALA A 13 -4.06 -4.56 18.90
C ALA A 13 -4.61 -3.27 19.53
N GLU A 14 -5.50 -3.44 20.51
CA GLU A 14 -6.21 -2.37 21.24
C GLU A 14 -5.27 -1.38 21.97
N SER A 15 -4.05 -1.80 22.32
CA SER A 15 -3.05 -0.99 23.04
C SER A 15 -1.81 -0.63 22.20
N GLY A 16 -1.76 -1.06 20.94
CA GLY A 16 -0.63 -0.81 20.05
C GLY A 16 -0.07 -2.08 19.40
N VAL A 17 0.28 -1.95 18.13
CA VAL A 17 0.81 -3.04 17.29
C VAL A 17 2.07 -3.63 17.91
N ASP A 18 2.15 -4.95 18.00
CA ASP A 18 3.35 -5.66 18.46
C ASP A 18 4.58 -5.22 17.64
N PRO A 19 5.73 -4.94 18.29
CA PRO A 19 6.91 -4.44 17.60
C PRO A 19 7.41 -5.37 16.47
N ASN A 20 7.17 -6.69 16.55
CA ASN A 20 7.49 -7.59 15.44
C ASN A 20 6.60 -7.35 14.22
N THR A 21 5.29 -7.21 14.44
CA THR A 21 4.31 -6.92 13.39
C THR A 21 4.55 -5.54 12.80
N ALA A 22 4.82 -4.54 13.63
CA ALA A 22 5.14 -3.19 13.19
C ALA A 22 6.44 -3.17 12.36
N ALA A 23 7.50 -3.88 12.79
CA ALA A 23 8.75 -3.98 12.05
C ALA A 23 8.56 -4.67 10.69
N PHE A 24 7.70 -5.69 10.62
CA PHE A 24 7.37 -6.34 9.36
C PHE A 24 6.63 -5.40 8.41
N LEU A 25 5.56 -4.74 8.88
CA LEU A 25 4.80 -3.77 8.09
C LEU A 25 5.69 -2.62 7.59
N GLN A 26 6.59 -2.13 8.44
CA GLN A 26 7.57 -1.10 8.07
C GLN A 26 8.56 -1.59 7.01
N ARG A 27 9.08 -2.82 7.12
CA ARG A 27 10.01 -3.39 6.11
C ARG A 27 9.34 -3.54 4.75
N GLU A 28 8.12 -4.07 4.73
CA GLU A 28 7.35 -4.19 3.48
C GLU A 28 7.07 -2.81 2.89
N LEU A 29 6.68 -1.84 3.73
CA LEU A 29 6.45 -0.46 3.31
C LEU A 29 7.71 0.20 2.74
N ASP A 30 8.87 0.03 3.39
CA ASP A 30 10.14 0.56 2.89
C ASP A 30 10.54 -0.09 1.56
N GLY A 31 10.30 -1.40 1.41
CA GLY A 31 10.49 -2.11 0.15
C GLY A 31 9.62 -1.52 -0.98
N VAL A 32 8.35 -1.25 -0.69
CA VAL A 32 7.42 -0.60 -1.61
C VAL A 32 7.90 0.82 -1.96
N TRP A 33 8.31 1.61 -0.96
CA TRP A 33 8.86 2.96 -1.19
C TRP A 33 10.15 2.95 -1.99
N SER A 34 11.02 1.98 -1.78
CA SER A 34 12.26 1.83 -2.55
C SER A 34 11.96 1.51 -4.01
N LYS A 35 11.05 0.57 -4.28
CA LYS A 35 10.59 0.29 -5.66
C LYS A 35 9.92 1.50 -6.29
N LEU A 36 9.06 2.19 -5.53
CA LEU A 36 8.37 3.37 -6.00
C LEU A 36 9.34 4.52 -6.31
N ARG A 37 10.35 4.75 -5.47
CA ARG A 37 11.38 5.76 -5.72
C ARG A 37 12.32 5.37 -6.86
N ALA A 38 12.61 4.09 -7.03
CA ALA A 38 13.41 3.59 -8.14
C ALA A 38 12.66 3.69 -9.48
N GLN A 39 11.35 3.48 -9.46
CA GLN A 39 10.49 3.51 -10.65
C GLN A 39 9.25 4.37 -10.40
N PRO A 40 9.43 5.70 -10.23
CA PRO A 40 8.35 6.59 -9.87
C PRO A 40 7.31 6.73 -10.96
N ASP A 41 7.62 6.30 -12.19
CA ASP A 41 6.75 6.39 -13.36
C ASP A 41 6.20 5.05 -13.87
N SER A 42 6.85 3.94 -13.55
CA SER A 42 6.46 2.58 -14.01
C SER A 42 5.89 1.69 -12.93
N TYR A 43 6.16 1.97 -11.65
CA TYR A 43 5.70 1.10 -10.58
C TYR A 43 4.19 1.19 -10.37
N ILE A 44 3.53 0.03 -10.31
CA ILE A 44 2.10 -0.12 -10.01
C ILE A 44 2.00 -1.02 -8.78
N PHE A 45 1.30 -0.55 -7.75
CA PHE A 45 1.07 -1.34 -6.54
C PHE A 45 0.25 -2.60 -6.84
N THR A 46 0.52 -3.68 -6.13
CA THR A 46 -0.42 -4.80 -6.03
C THR A 46 -1.52 -4.49 -5.02
N ARG A 47 -2.59 -5.31 -4.98
CA ARG A 47 -3.70 -5.14 -4.03
C ARG A 47 -3.22 -5.17 -2.57
N ASP A 48 -2.30 -6.07 -2.25
CA ASP A 48 -1.72 -6.21 -0.93
C ASP A 48 -0.86 -4.99 -0.55
N GLU A 49 0.03 -4.57 -1.46
CA GLU A 49 0.90 -3.41 -1.24
C GLU A 49 0.09 -2.11 -1.14
N TYR A 50 -0.93 -1.94 -1.99
CA TYR A 50 -1.84 -0.80 -1.90
C TYR A 50 -2.57 -0.76 -0.56
N SER A 51 -3.02 -1.91 -0.04
CA SER A 51 -3.70 -1.98 1.26
C SER A 51 -2.79 -1.57 2.41
N LEU A 52 -1.54 -2.02 2.41
CA LEU A 52 -0.51 -1.59 3.35
C LEU A 52 -0.23 -0.10 3.24
N PHE A 53 0.01 0.35 2.01
CA PHE A 53 0.40 1.73 1.74
C PHE A 53 -0.73 2.69 2.11
N ASN A 54 -1.99 2.34 1.82
CA ASN A 54 -3.17 3.11 2.21
C ASN A 54 -3.34 3.21 3.73
N TYR A 55 -3.03 2.14 4.47
CA TYR A 55 -3.09 2.15 5.94
C TYR A 55 -2.11 3.16 6.54
N TYR A 56 -0.89 3.26 6.02
CA TYR A 56 0.11 4.24 6.48
C TYR A 56 -0.09 5.64 5.87
N HIS A 57 -0.57 5.74 4.63
CA HIS A 57 -0.78 7.01 3.93
C HIS A 57 -1.92 7.83 4.55
N GLN A 58 -2.93 7.19 5.18
CA GLN A 58 -3.94 7.87 6.00
C GLN A 58 -3.33 8.78 7.08
N GLN A 59 -2.14 8.43 7.59
CA GLN A 59 -1.43 9.23 8.59
C GLN A 59 -0.43 10.23 7.98
N GLN A 60 -0.21 10.17 6.66
CA GLN A 60 0.87 10.87 5.97
C GLN A 60 0.32 11.60 4.74
N THR A 61 -0.62 12.51 5.00
CA THR A 61 -1.22 13.39 3.99
C THR A 61 -0.16 14.32 3.39
N GLY A 62 0.05 14.29 2.08
CA GLY A 62 0.89 15.26 1.37
C GLY A 62 2.02 14.69 0.49
N ASN A 63 2.07 13.38 0.25
CA ASN A 63 3.12 12.81 -0.59
C ASN A 63 2.68 12.71 -2.07
N GLU A 64 3.30 13.51 -2.94
CA GLU A 64 3.00 13.54 -4.38
C GLU A 64 3.36 12.22 -5.09
N LEU A 65 4.44 11.56 -4.69
CA LEU A 65 4.85 10.26 -5.24
C LEU A 65 3.80 9.20 -4.97
N ALA A 66 3.31 9.14 -3.73
CA ALA A 66 2.19 8.29 -3.33
C ALA A 66 0.96 8.56 -4.19
N THR A 67 0.59 9.84 -4.32
CA THR A 67 -0.61 10.25 -5.06
C THR A 67 -0.54 9.82 -6.52
N LYS A 68 0.59 10.04 -7.20
CA LYS A 68 0.82 9.60 -8.59
C LYS A 68 0.73 8.08 -8.73
N ALA A 69 1.33 7.34 -7.81
CA ALA A 69 1.30 5.88 -7.82
C ALA A 69 -0.11 5.32 -7.62
N ILE A 70 -0.89 5.89 -6.70
CA ILE A 70 -2.29 5.54 -6.46
C ILE A 70 -3.13 5.83 -7.70
N GLN A 71 -2.97 7.01 -8.32
CA GLN A 71 -3.67 7.34 -9.56
C GLN A 71 -3.38 6.33 -10.68
N ARG A 72 -2.13 5.88 -10.82
CA ARG A 72 -1.77 4.85 -11.80
C ARG A 72 -2.36 3.49 -11.48
N PHE A 73 -2.34 3.09 -10.22
CA PHE A 73 -2.99 1.86 -9.79
C PHE A 73 -4.46 1.86 -10.21
N TRP A 74 -5.21 2.92 -9.89
CA TRP A 74 -6.62 3.05 -10.29
C TRP A 74 -6.79 3.13 -11.81
N ASN A 75 -5.91 3.82 -12.53
CA ASN A 75 -5.98 3.91 -13.99
C ASN A 75 -5.74 2.54 -14.65
N HIS A 76 -4.74 1.79 -14.18
CA HIS A 76 -4.45 0.44 -14.65
C HIS A 76 -5.58 -0.53 -14.30
N TYR A 77 -6.12 -0.46 -13.08
CA TYR A 77 -7.23 -1.31 -12.64
C TYR A 77 -8.52 -1.03 -13.42
N ARG A 78 -8.82 0.24 -13.74
CA ARG A 78 -9.95 0.63 -14.61
C ARG A 78 -9.79 0.14 -16.04
N LEU A 79 -8.57 0.16 -16.58
CA LEU A 79 -8.28 -0.34 -17.93
C LEU A 79 -8.32 -1.88 -18.01
N ALA A 80 -7.98 -2.55 -16.91
CA ALA A 80 -8.04 -4.00 -16.79
C ALA A 80 -9.46 -4.55 -16.55
N ASP A 81 -10.45 -3.69 -16.27
CA ASP A 81 -11.85 -4.05 -16.10
C ASP A 81 -12.68 -3.69 -17.36
N PRO A 82 -12.77 -4.56 -18.38
CA PRO A 82 -13.64 -4.34 -19.52
C PRO A 82 -15.14 -4.46 -19.18
N ALA A 83 -15.50 -4.84 -17.95
CA ALA A 83 -16.88 -5.11 -17.54
C ALA A 83 -17.66 -3.86 -17.07
N SER A 84 -17.00 -2.71 -16.96
CA SER A 84 -17.65 -1.43 -16.61
C SER A 84 -18.30 -0.70 -17.81
N ARG A 85 -18.37 -1.35 -18.99
CA ARG A 85 -19.21 -0.93 -20.13
C ARG A 85 -20.39 -1.90 -20.27
N GLY A 86 -21.44 -1.68 -19.49
CA GLY A 86 -22.70 -2.42 -19.59
C GLY A 86 -23.79 -1.73 -18.80
#